data_AF-A0A5E7LQ99-F1
#
_entry.id   AF-A0A5E7LQ99-F1
#
_cell.length_a   1.000
_cell.length_b   1.000
_cell.length_c   1.000
_cell.angle_alpha   90.00
_cell.angle_beta   90.00
_cell.angle_gamma   90.00
#
_symmetry.space_group_name_H-M   'P 1'
#
loop_
_entity.id
_entity.type
_entity.pdbx_description
1 polymer ?
#
loop_
_entity_poly.entity_id
_entity_poly.type
_entity_poly.pdbx_seq_one_letter_code
_entity_poly.pdbx_strand_id
1 'polypeptide(L)' 'MLIGFVFWYRGLAQGGIAAVGQLQLLQPFFGLALAATLLHEHVSIGMLGVTVAVILCVAGARKFAK' A
#
# COMPACT_ATOMS: atom_id res chain seq x y z
N MET A 1 -7.79 9.93 13.18
CA MET A 1 -7.79 9.93 11.70
C MET A 1 -8.05 11.32 11.12
N LEU A 2 -7.31 12.35 11.54
CA LEU A 2 -7.50 13.75 11.05
C LEU A 2 -6.21 14.29 10.43
N ILE A 3 -5.08 14.08 11.10
CA ILE A 3 -3.77 14.53 10.62
C ILE A 3 -3.36 13.82 9.31
N GLY A 4 -3.60 12.51 9.20
CA GLY A 4 -3.28 11.74 7.99
C GLY A 4 -3.98 12.25 6.74
N PHE A 5 -5.23 12.75 6.86
CA PHE A 5 -5.96 13.32 5.73
C PHE A 5 -5.34 14.62 5.22
N VAL A 6 -4.76 15.45 6.09
CA VAL A 6 -4.06 16.67 5.66
C VAL A 6 -2.91 16.32 4.71
N PHE A 7 -2.10 15.32 5.08
CA PHE A 7 -1.01 14.84 4.23
C PHE A 7 -1.51 14.16 2.95
N TRP A 8 -2.60 13.39 3.06
CA TRP A 8 -3.24 12.73 1.92
C TRP A 8 -3.73 13.74 0.87
N TYR A 9 -4.50 14.74 1.27
CA TYR A 9 -5.00 15.78 0.38
C TYR A 9 -3.87 16.61 -0.23
N ARG A 10 -2.83 16.95 0.55
CA ARG A 10 -1.65 17.65 0.02
C ARG A 10 -0.88 16.79 -0.99
N GLY A 11 -0.71 15.50 -0.73
CA GLY A 11 -0.06 14.57 -1.65
C GLY A 11 -0.84 14.43 -2.95
N LEU A 12 -2.17 14.30 -2.86
CA LEU A 12 -3.05 14.29 -4.04
C LEU A 12 -2.96 15.58 -4.85
N ALA A 13 -2.90 16.75 -4.19
CA ALA A 13 -2.76 18.03 -4.85
C ALA A 13 -1.40 18.20 -5.56
N GLN A 14 -0.34 17.58 -5.06
CA GLN A 14 1.02 17.68 -5.62
C GLN A 14 1.30 16.64 -6.71
N GLY A 15 0.88 15.39 -6.51
CA GLY A 15 1.22 14.26 -7.39
C GLY A 15 0.06 13.74 -8.25
N GLY A 16 -1.16 14.18 -8.00
CA GLY A 16 -2.36 13.68 -8.66
C GLY A 16 -2.76 12.26 -8.22
N ILE A 17 -4.02 11.90 -8.50
CA ILE A 17 -4.62 10.63 -8.03
C ILE A 17 -3.89 9.42 -8.59
N ALA A 18 -3.50 9.44 -9.87
CA ALA A 18 -2.88 8.29 -10.52
C ALA A 18 -1.52 7.94 -9.90
N ALA A 19 -0.64 8.91 -9.66
CA ALA A 19 0.68 8.66 -9.08
C ALA A 19 0.58 8.28 -7.61
N VAL A 20 -0.26 8.98 -6.83
CA VAL A 20 -0.46 8.69 -5.42
C VAL A 20 -1.09 7.31 -5.21
N GLY A 21 -2.02 6.89 -6.09
CA GLY A 21 -2.58 5.55 -6.09
C GLY A 21 -1.53 4.45 -6.35
N GLN A 22 -0.53 4.72 -7.19
CA GLN A 22 0.59 3.79 -7.37
C GLN A 22 1.48 3.69 -6.13
N LEU A 23 1.74 4.82 -5.45
CA LEU A 23 2.51 4.83 -4.20
C LEU A 23 1.80 4.04 -3.09
N GLN A 24 0.47 4.05 -3.05
CA GLN A 24 -0.28 3.24 -2.07
C GLN A 24 -0.13 1.73 -2.26
N LEU A 25 0.31 1.25 -3.42
CA LEU A 25 0.62 -0.19 -3.57
C LEU A 25 1.79 -0.63 -2.67
N LEU A 26 2.60 0.32 -2.18
CA LEU A 26 3.65 0.07 -1.19
C LEU A 26 3.11 0.01 0.25
N GLN A 27 1.90 0.51 0.51
CA GLN A 27 1.31 0.60 1.84
C GLN A 27 1.20 -0.75 2.56
N PRO A 28 0.80 -1.86 1.92
CA PRO A 28 0.73 -3.17 2.58
C PRO A 28 2.09 -3.63 3.13
N PHE A 29 3.18 -3.36 2.39
CA PHE A 29 4.54 -3.70 2.81
C PHE A 29 4.98 -2.90 4.02
N PHE A 30 4.84 -1.57 3.95
CA PHE A 30 5.20 -0.72 5.07
C PHE A 30 4.30 -0.97 6.27
N GLY A 31 3.01 -1.26 6.06
CA GLY A 31 2.08 -1.65 7.12
C GLY A 31 2.54 -2.90 7.88
N LEU A 32 2.85 -3.99 7.16
CA LEU A 32 3.34 -5.22 7.77
C LEU A 32 4.73 -5.06 8.41
N ALA A 33 5.64 -4.34 7.74
CA ALA A 33 6.99 -4.09 8.27
C ALA A 33 6.94 -3.25 9.55
N LEU A 34 6.14 -2.19 9.58
CA LEU A 34 5.97 -1.35 10.77
C LEU A 34 5.25 -2.10 11.89
N ALA A 35 4.23 -2.92 11.57
CA ALA A 35 3.57 -3.76 12.57
C ALA A 35 4.54 -4.78 13.22
N ALA A 36 5.36 -5.45 12.40
CA ALA A 36 6.37 -6.38 12.89
C ALA A 36 7.47 -5.69 13.72
N THR A 37 7.93 -4.51 13.29
CA THR A 37 9.11 -3.85 13.91
C THR A 37 8.75 -2.97 15.10
N LEU A 38 7.63 -2.26 15.06
CA LEU A 38 7.23 -1.33 16.13
C LEU A 38 6.30 -2.01 17.14
N LEU A 39 5.34 -2.82 16.66
CA LEU A 39 4.35 -3.47 17.52
C LEU A 39 4.74 -4.92 17.86
N HIS A 40 5.82 -5.45 17.27
CA HIS A 40 6.27 -6.84 17.44
C HIS A 40 5.19 -7.87 17.10
N GLU A 41 4.28 -7.51 16.18
CA GLU A 41 3.22 -8.40 15.75
C GLU A 41 3.76 -9.53 14.88
N HIS A 42 3.24 -10.74 15.09
CA HIS A 42 3.67 -11.90 14.35
C HIS A 42 3.12 -11.88 12.92
N VAL A 43 3.96 -11.45 11.98
CA VAL A 43 3.64 -11.51 10.55
C VAL A 43 3.72 -12.95 10.05
N SER A 44 2.55 -13.58 9.92
CA SER A 44 2.41 -14.92 9.36
C SER A 44 2.79 -14.96 7.87
N ILE A 45 3.25 -16.13 7.43
CA ILE A 45 3.52 -16.42 6.02
C ILE A 45 2.26 -16.20 5.16
N GLY A 46 1.07 -16.43 5.73
CA GLY A 46 -0.21 -16.17 5.06
C GLY A 46 -0.43 -14.69 4.74
N MET A 47 -0.08 -13.77 5.65
CA MET A 47 -0.19 -12.32 5.39
C MET A 47 0.72 -11.86 4.25
N LEU A 48 1.96 -12.37 4.22
CA LEU A 48 2.90 -12.12 3.13
C LEU A 48 2.37 -12.72 1.82
N GLY A 49 1.86 -13.95 1.84
CA GLY A 49 1.28 -14.62 0.69
C GLY A 49 0.11 -13.85 0.08
N VAL A 50 -0.82 -13.38 0.91
CA VAL A 50 -1.96 -12.54 0.45
C VAL A 50 -1.47 -11.21 -0.11
N THR A 51 -0.49 -10.57 0.53
CA THR A 51 0.10 -9.32 0.03
C THR A 51 0.69 -9.50 -1.37
N VAL A 52 1.47 -10.57 -1.59
CA VAL A 52 2.01 -10.91 -2.91
C VAL A 52 0.90 -11.23 -3.90
N ALA A 53 -0.12 -11.98 -3.51
CA ALA A 53 -1.25 -12.30 -4.39
C ALA A 53 -2.01 -11.05 -4.87
N VAL A 54 -2.28 -10.10 -3.96
CA VAL A 54 -2.91 -8.81 -4.31
C VAL A 54 -2.06 -8.05 -5.31
N ILE A 55 -0.73 -8.03 -5.13
CA ILE A 55 0.18 -7.36 -6.06
C ILE A 55 0.16 -8.00 -7.43
N LEU A 56 0.16 -9.34 -7.49
CA LEU A 56 0.04 -10.06 -8.77
C LEU A 56 -1.29 -9.74 -9.46
N CYS A 57 -2.39 -9.66 -8.72
CA CYS A 57 -3.69 -9.24 -9.24
C CYS A 57 -3.65 -7.81 -9.79
N VAL A 58 -3.07 -6.86 -9.05
CA VAL A 58 -2.94 -5.47 -9.49
C VAL A 58 -2.00 -5.35 -10.69
N ALA A 59 -0.87 -6.04 -10.70
CA ALA A 59 0.07 -6.06 -11.82
C ALA A 59 -0.57 -6.67 -13.08
N GLY A 60 -1.33 -7.75 -12.92
CA GLY A 60 -2.16 -8.34 -13.97
C GLY A 60 -3.17 -7.33 -14.49
N ALA A 61 -4.02 -6.77 -13.62
CA ALA A 61 -5.02 -5.77 -13.99
C ALA A 61 -4.39 -4.57 -14.72
N ARG A 62 -3.25 -4.04 -14.24
CA ARG A 62 -2.52 -2.94 -14.92
C ARG A 62 -1.96 -3.35 -16.28
N LYS A 63 -1.51 -4.60 -16.44
CA LYS A 63 -1.01 -5.13 -17.71
C LYS A 63 -2.12 -5.28 -18.75
N PHE A 64 -3.33 -5.66 -18.33
CA PHE A 64 -4.49 -5.87 -19.20
C PHE A 64 -5.41 -4.65 -19.34
N ALA A 65 -5.25 -3.62 -18.51
CA ALA A 65 -5.95 -2.34 -18.63
C ALA A 65 -5.33 -1.40 -19.69
N LYS A 66 -4.38 -1.91 -20.48
CA LYS A 66 -3.75 -1.24 -21.60
C LYS A 66 -4.45 -1.65 -22.90
#